data_AF-A0A7K3PQ00-F1
#
_entry.id   AF-A0A7K3PQ00-F1
#
_cell.length_a   1.000
_cell.length_b   1.000
_cell.length_c   1.000
_cell.angle_alpha   90.00
_cell.angle_beta   90.00
_cell.angle_gamma   90.00
#
_symmetry.space_group_name_H-M   'P 1'
#
loop_
_entity.id
_entity.type
_entity.pdbx_description
1 polymer ?
#
loop_
_entity_poly.entity_id
_entity_poly.type
_entity_poly.pdbx_seq_one_letter_code
_entity_poly.pdbx_strand_id
1 'polypeptide(L)'
;MVGIVVTVATQQQSGSPSAVPPAGGTPTAAAASPRPASASPSASESAVAEESTSTSPSPSTAVSVIRTGDFALTPGDSADLEHGTAGPSVKNPDLSWGGDDRFSALNGRIARSLDGVTAADCTRLIRKYPQGTGDMGMEGSWFCTTTGAGHVAAVEFLGRAEGAQRRFHFIVWDAPAPTG
;
A
#
# COMPACT_ATOMS: atom_id res chain seq x y z
N MET A 1 25.19 -47.64 10.59
CA MET A 1 25.52 -46.56 11.54
C MET A 1 26.71 -45.80 10.99
N VAL A 2 26.49 -44.67 10.33
CA VAL A 2 27.57 -43.74 9.92
C VAL A 2 26.97 -42.35 10.05
N GLY A 3 27.31 -41.67 11.13
CA GLY A 3 26.87 -40.30 11.43
C GLY A 3 27.78 -39.29 10.73
N ILE A 4 27.18 -38.30 10.06
CA ILE A 4 27.90 -37.17 9.48
C ILE A 4 27.95 -36.09 10.56
N VAL A 5 29.16 -35.75 10.99
CA VAL A 5 29.45 -34.61 11.87
C VAL A 5 29.51 -33.36 10.99
N VAL A 6 28.57 -32.44 11.17
CA VAL A 6 28.61 -31.12 10.53
C VAL A 6 29.22 -30.12 11.50
N THR A 7 30.43 -29.68 11.22
CA THR A 7 31.11 -28.61 11.95
C THR A 7 30.68 -27.27 11.38
N VAL A 8 29.86 -26.50 12.11
CA VAL A 8 29.55 -25.11 11.78
C VAL A 8 30.60 -24.21 12.44
N ALA A 9 31.55 -23.70 11.66
CA ALA A 9 32.47 -22.68 12.12
C ALA A 9 31.80 -21.31 12.04
N THR A 10 31.45 -20.74 13.20
CA THR A 10 31.05 -19.33 13.34
C THR A 10 32.28 -18.44 13.28
N GLN A 11 32.48 -17.68 12.20
CA GLN A 11 33.34 -16.50 12.24
C GLN A 11 32.50 -15.27 12.54
N GLN A 12 32.55 -14.83 13.80
CA GLN A 12 32.34 -13.42 14.16
C GLN A 12 33.47 -12.62 13.54
N GLN A 13 33.15 -11.62 12.73
CA GLN A 13 34.09 -10.55 12.41
C GLN A 13 33.47 -9.21 12.83
N SER A 14 33.83 -8.81 14.05
CA SER A 14 33.69 -7.45 14.54
C SER A 14 34.64 -6.55 13.77
N GLY A 15 34.12 -5.48 13.15
CA GLY A 15 34.95 -4.54 12.40
C GLY A 15 34.17 -3.35 11.88
N SER A 16 33.71 -2.47 12.77
CA SER A 16 33.43 -1.08 12.40
C SER A 16 34.67 -0.23 12.65
N PRO A 17 35.10 0.55 11.66
CA PRO A 17 35.62 1.88 11.95
C PRO A 17 34.79 2.97 11.25
N SER A 18 34.54 4.03 12.03
CA SER A 18 33.92 5.30 11.67
C SER A 18 34.42 5.88 10.34
N ALA A 19 33.49 6.37 9.53
CA ALA A 19 33.76 7.38 8.51
C ALA A 19 33.00 8.67 8.86
N VAL A 20 33.75 9.76 8.89
CA VAL A 20 33.37 11.13 9.26
C VAL A 20 32.36 11.72 8.26
N PRO A 21 31.32 12.45 8.71
CA PRO A 21 30.45 13.18 7.80
C PRO A 21 31.10 14.50 7.35
N PRO A 22 31.11 14.86 6.05
CA PRO A 22 31.36 16.23 5.66
C PRO A 22 30.13 17.08 5.98
N ALA A 23 30.35 18.12 6.80
CA ALA A 23 29.41 19.20 7.04
C ALA A 23 29.48 20.24 5.92
N GLY A 24 28.34 20.85 5.60
CA GLY A 24 28.27 22.21 5.05
C GLY A 24 27.80 22.34 3.61
N GLY A 25 26.54 22.70 3.42
CA GLY A 25 26.03 23.15 2.11
C GLY A 25 24.52 23.38 2.05
N THR A 26 24.03 24.48 2.62
CA THR A 26 22.78 25.16 2.21
C THR A 26 22.98 26.66 2.46
N PRO A 27 22.42 27.60 1.68
CA PRO A 27 21.17 27.48 0.92
C PRO A 27 21.25 27.93 -0.56
N THR A 28 20.31 27.47 -1.38
CA THR A 28 19.84 28.26 -2.53
C THR A 28 18.33 28.36 -2.43
N ALA A 29 17.87 29.59 -2.25
CA ALA A 29 16.48 29.96 -2.19
C ALA A 29 15.97 30.40 -3.58
N ALA A 30 14.70 30.08 -3.80
CA ALA A 30 13.68 30.78 -4.59
C ALA A 30 13.77 30.80 -6.13
N ALA A 31 12.76 30.18 -6.76
CA ALA A 31 11.74 30.81 -7.63
C ALA A 31 10.98 29.69 -8.36
N ALA A 32 9.68 29.72 -8.63
CA ALA A 32 8.55 30.57 -8.26
C ALA A 32 7.28 29.76 -8.60
N SER A 33 6.20 29.95 -7.84
CA SER A 33 4.87 29.42 -8.14
C SER A 33 4.34 29.95 -9.48
N PRO A 34 3.74 29.11 -10.35
CA PRO A 34 2.80 29.61 -11.34
C PRO A 34 1.47 29.95 -10.66
N ARG A 35 1.18 31.26 -10.68
CA ARG A 35 -0.09 31.92 -10.34
C ARG A 35 -1.29 31.24 -11.02
N PRO A 36 -2.39 30.93 -10.31
CA PRO A 36 -3.63 30.52 -10.95
C PRO A 36 -4.24 31.72 -11.70
N ALA A 37 -4.69 31.48 -12.94
CA ALA A 37 -5.42 32.45 -13.72
C ALA A 37 -6.79 32.70 -13.09
N SER A 38 -7.04 33.92 -12.62
CA SER A 38 -8.38 34.45 -12.42
C SER A 38 -9.06 34.63 -13.77
N ALA A 39 -10.12 33.88 -14.03
CA ALA A 39 -11.15 34.28 -14.98
C ALA A 39 -12.27 34.97 -14.19
N SER A 40 -12.44 36.26 -14.41
CA SER A 40 -13.58 37.03 -13.89
C SER A 40 -14.84 36.73 -14.72
N PRO A 41 -16.03 36.75 -14.08
CA PRO A 41 -17.28 36.35 -14.71
C PRO A 41 -17.85 37.49 -15.58
N SER A 42 -18.38 37.15 -16.76
CA SER A 42 -19.34 38.00 -17.46
C SER A 42 -20.74 37.48 -17.17
N ALA A 43 -21.50 38.28 -16.43
CA ALA A 43 -22.93 38.12 -16.27
C ALA A 43 -23.67 38.82 -17.43
N SER A 44 -24.70 38.18 -17.97
CA SER A 44 -25.87 38.84 -18.55
C SER A 44 -27.04 37.85 -18.61
N GLU A 45 -27.92 38.04 -17.62
CA GLU A 45 -29.37 37.93 -17.55
C GLU A 45 -30.22 36.96 -18.41
N SER A 46 -31.06 36.25 -17.63
CA SER A 46 -32.54 36.19 -17.68
C SER A 46 -33.28 35.09 -18.46
N ALA A 47 -34.00 34.33 -17.61
CA ALA A 47 -35.33 33.74 -17.77
C ALA A 47 -35.43 32.35 -18.40
N VAL A 48 -35.81 31.35 -17.58
CA VAL A 48 -37.20 30.93 -17.37
C VAL A 48 -37.27 30.05 -16.12
N ALA A 49 -38.30 30.28 -15.31
CA ALA A 49 -38.64 29.43 -14.17
C ALA A 49 -39.25 28.14 -14.69
N GLU A 50 -38.55 27.02 -14.51
CA GLU A 50 -39.18 25.70 -14.49
C GLU A 50 -38.77 24.99 -13.22
N GLU A 51 -39.79 24.43 -12.58
CA GLU A 51 -39.83 23.72 -11.31
C GLU A 51 -38.77 22.61 -11.28
N SER A 52 -37.56 22.97 -10.85
CA SER A 52 -36.56 21.99 -10.47
C SER A 52 -36.96 21.47 -9.09
N THR A 53 -37.66 20.33 -9.06
CA THR A 53 -37.63 19.45 -7.89
C THR A 53 -36.18 19.25 -7.50
N SER A 54 -35.76 20.01 -6.50
CA SER A 54 -34.43 19.97 -5.91
C SER A 54 -34.30 18.62 -5.24
N THR A 55 -33.89 17.62 -6.01
CA THR A 55 -33.38 16.38 -5.48
C THR A 55 -32.05 16.75 -4.86
N SER A 56 -32.10 17.17 -3.59
CA SER A 56 -30.92 17.45 -2.79
C SER A 56 -29.99 16.24 -2.96
N PRO A 57 -28.80 16.39 -3.57
CA PRO A 57 -27.87 15.29 -3.66
C PRO A 57 -27.49 14.97 -2.22
N SER A 58 -28.03 13.87 -1.72
CA SER A 58 -27.57 13.32 -0.45
C SER A 58 -26.06 13.11 -0.62
N PRO A 59 -25.20 13.59 0.29
CA PRO A 59 -23.78 13.35 0.17
C PRO A 59 -23.58 11.84 0.27
N SER A 60 -23.39 11.19 -0.87
CA SER A 60 -22.80 9.86 -0.90
C SER A 60 -21.39 10.07 -0.37
N THR A 61 -21.17 9.70 0.89
CA THR A 61 -19.85 9.63 1.52
C THR A 61 -19.08 8.50 0.85
N ALA A 62 -18.64 8.75 -0.39
CA ALA A 62 -17.70 7.89 -1.08
C ALA A 62 -16.40 7.92 -0.26
N VAL A 63 -15.97 6.74 0.18
CA VAL A 63 -14.68 6.57 0.86
C VAL A 63 -13.58 6.99 -0.11
N SER A 64 -12.75 7.96 0.28
CA SER A 64 -11.64 8.42 -0.53
C SER A 64 -10.48 7.43 -0.52
N VAL A 65 -9.64 7.46 -1.55
CA VAL A 65 -8.37 6.74 -1.61
C VAL A 65 -7.29 7.68 -1.08
N ILE A 66 -6.56 7.25 -0.04
CA ILE A 66 -5.41 8.00 0.50
C ILE A 66 -4.18 7.73 -0.36
N ARG A 67 -4.00 6.48 -0.79
CA ARG A 67 -2.84 6.08 -1.59
C ARG A 67 -3.15 4.91 -2.50
N THR A 68 -2.48 4.88 -3.65
CA THR A 68 -2.48 3.73 -4.55
C THR A 68 -1.17 3.73 -5.34
N GLY A 69 -0.75 2.57 -5.83
CA GLY A 69 0.42 2.46 -6.67
C GLY A 69 0.82 1.01 -6.92
N ASP A 70 1.95 0.85 -7.59
CA ASP A 70 2.52 -0.46 -7.88
C ASP A 70 3.81 -0.64 -7.09
N PHE A 71 4.07 -1.87 -6.67
CA PHE A 71 5.38 -2.26 -6.16
C PHE A 71 5.73 -3.67 -6.62
N ALA A 72 6.98 -4.04 -6.40
CA ALA A 72 7.46 -5.38 -6.67
C ALA A 72 8.26 -5.88 -5.49
N LEU A 73 8.08 -7.17 -5.18
CA LEU A 73 8.80 -7.85 -4.10
C LEU A 73 9.69 -8.91 -4.71
N THR A 74 10.91 -8.99 -4.21
CA THR A 74 11.79 -10.14 -4.35
C THR A 74 11.70 -11.01 -3.08
N PRO A 75 12.17 -12.27 -3.10
CA PRO A 75 12.15 -13.12 -1.91
C PRO A 75 12.87 -12.47 -0.72
N GLY A 76 12.16 -12.33 0.41
CA GLY A 76 12.64 -11.69 1.63
C GLY A 76 12.25 -10.21 1.76
N ASP A 77 11.68 -9.60 0.72
CA ASP A 77 11.23 -8.21 0.78
C ASP A 77 9.94 -8.05 1.58
N SER A 78 9.71 -6.82 2.02
CA SER A 78 8.49 -6.38 2.70
C SER A 78 7.99 -5.07 2.10
N ALA A 79 6.72 -4.73 2.34
CA ALA A 79 6.09 -3.50 1.88
C ALA A 79 5.32 -2.78 2.99
N ASP A 80 5.38 -1.46 2.97
CA ASP A 80 4.57 -0.52 3.77
C ASP A 80 3.65 0.21 2.79
N LEU A 81 2.35 -0.08 2.90
CA LEU A 81 1.31 0.39 2.00
C LEU A 81 0.92 1.84 2.29
N GLU A 82 1.06 2.30 3.53
CA GLU A 82 0.79 3.69 3.94
C GLU A 82 1.73 4.68 3.26
N HIS A 83 3.00 4.28 3.16
CA HIS A 83 4.05 5.10 2.57
C HIS A 83 4.34 4.72 1.13
N GLY A 84 3.84 3.57 0.66
CA GLY A 84 4.08 3.05 -0.69
C GLY A 84 5.54 2.66 -0.91
N THR A 85 6.17 2.05 0.10
CA THR A 85 7.58 1.65 0.05
C THR A 85 7.72 0.14 0.11
N ALA A 86 8.69 -0.43 -0.60
CA ALA A 86 8.97 -1.86 -0.62
C ALA A 86 10.48 -2.14 -0.67
N GLY A 87 10.92 -3.24 -0.06
CA GLY A 87 12.32 -3.69 -0.06
C GLY A 87 12.70 -4.54 1.18
N PRO A 88 14.00 -4.85 1.34
CA PRO A 88 14.48 -5.85 2.30
C PRO A 88 14.49 -5.39 3.77
N SER A 89 14.22 -4.12 4.05
CA SER A 89 14.29 -3.56 5.41
C SER A 89 13.33 -2.39 5.60
N VAL A 90 12.08 -2.58 5.17
CA VAL A 90 11.00 -1.64 5.47
C VAL A 90 10.78 -1.63 6.98
N LYS A 91 10.71 -0.43 7.59
CA LYS A 91 10.71 -0.24 9.05
C LYS A 91 9.44 -0.75 9.71
N ASN A 92 8.28 -0.45 9.13
CA ASN A 92 6.95 -0.83 9.62
C ASN A 92 6.17 -1.53 8.49
N PRO A 93 6.58 -2.75 8.11
CA PRO A 93 5.99 -3.41 6.96
C PRO A 93 4.57 -3.93 7.28
N ASP A 94 3.66 -3.74 6.33
CA ASP A 94 2.31 -4.30 6.34
C ASP A 94 2.28 -5.70 5.72
N LEU A 95 3.16 -5.94 4.76
CA LEU A 95 3.28 -7.20 4.02
C LEU A 95 4.72 -7.67 4.00
N SER A 96 4.91 -8.99 3.98
CA SER A 96 6.20 -9.60 3.66
C SER A 96 6.02 -10.79 2.72
N TRP A 97 7.05 -11.04 1.93
CA TRP A 97 7.07 -12.17 1.02
C TRP A 97 8.34 -13.01 1.16
N GLY A 98 8.17 -14.30 1.48
CA GLY A 98 9.28 -15.23 1.70
C GLY A 98 9.87 -15.85 0.43
N GLY A 99 9.25 -15.63 -0.74
CA GLY A 99 9.67 -16.23 -2.01
C GLY A 99 8.86 -17.45 -2.46
N ASP A 100 7.90 -17.90 -1.65
CA ASP A 100 6.94 -18.97 -1.97
C ASP A 100 5.70 -18.41 -2.69
N ASP A 101 4.68 -19.22 -2.92
CA ASP A 101 3.43 -18.74 -3.56
C ASP A 101 2.48 -18.08 -2.53
N ARG A 102 2.95 -17.75 -1.33
CA ARG A 102 2.17 -17.08 -0.28
C ARG A 102 2.85 -15.81 0.18
N PHE A 103 2.07 -14.81 0.54
CA PHE A 103 2.57 -13.64 1.27
C PHE A 103 1.89 -13.52 2.61
N SER A 104 2.57 -12.83 3.53
CA SER A 104 2.08 -12.62 4.89
C SER A 104 1.66 -11.16 5.06
N ALA A 105 0.48 -10.96 5.64
CA ALA A 105 0.11 -9.66 6.19
C ALA A 105 0.59 -9.61 7.63
N LEU A 106 1.54 -8.73 7.92
CA LEU A 106 2.19 -8.66 9.24
C LEU A 106 1.29 -8.04 10.30
N ASN A 107 0.28 -7.29 9.88
CA ASN A 107 -0.82 -6.84 10.74
C ASN A 107 -1.88 -7.95 10.99
N GLY A 108 -1.64 -9.15 10.46
CA GLY A 108 -2.36 -10.37 10.82
C GLY A 108 -3.70 -10.61 10.13
N ARG A 109 -4.10 -9.77 9.16
CA ARG A 109 -5.40 -9.89 8.50
C ARG A 109 -5.28 -9.78 6.99
N ILE A 110 -5.70 -10.84 6.30
CA ILE A 110 -5.82 -10.89 4.87
C ILE A 110 -7.00 -11.76 4.45
N ALA A 111 -7.77 -11.28 3.47
CA ALA A 111 -8.91 -11.99 2.92
C ALA A 111 -8.95 -11.80 1.40
N ARG A 112 -9.21 -12.88 0.66
CA ARG A 112 -9.17 -12.86 -0.82
C ARG A 112 -10.52 -12.43 -1.42
N SER A 113 -10.46 -11.61 -2.47
CA SER A 113 -11.55 -11.31 -3.40
C SER A 113 -11.08 -11.64 -4.82
N LEU A 114 -11.95 -12.23 -5.65
CA LEU A 114 -11.57 -12.67 -7.00
C LEU A 114 -11.85 -11.62 -8.09
N ASP A 115 -12.75 -10.66 -7.85
CA ASP A 115 -13.23 -9.73 -8.87
C ASP A 115 -13.27 -8.28 -8.34
N GLY A 116 -12.09 -7.68 -8.18
CA GLY A 116 -11.96 -6.33 -7.66
C GLY A 116 -12.33 -6.19 -6.18
N VAL A 117 -12.20 -4.96 -5.68
CA VAL A 117 -12.40 -4.62 -4.27
C VAL A 117 -12.90 -3.19 -4.10
N THR A 118 -13.75 -3.02 -3.08
CA THR A 118 -14.09 -1.72 -2.51
C THR A 118 -13.70 -1.68 -1.03
N ALA A 119 -13.60 -0.48 -0.45
CA ALA A 119 -13.37 -0.33 0.99
C ALA A 119 -14.41 -1.08 1.84
N ALA A 120 -15.67 -1.09 1.41
CA ALA A 120 -16.77 -1.77 2.11
C ALA A 120 -16.60 -3.30 2.04
N ASP A 121 -16.23 -3.84 0.89
CA ASP A 121 -15.96 -5.27 0.71
C ASP A 121 -14.80 -5.71 1.59
N CYS A 122 -13.71 -4.96 1.58
CA CYS A 122 -12.54 -5.27 2.39
C CYS A 122 -12.83 -5.16 3.88
N THR A 123 -13.55 -4.13 4.34
CA THR A 123 -13.98 -4.03 5.74
C THR A 123 -14.78 -5.26 6.17
N ARG A 124 -15.73 -5.70 5.35
CA ARG A 124 -16.57 -6.88 5.63
C ARG A 124 -15.75 -8.17 5.66
N LEU A 125 -14.83 -8.35 4.70
CA LEU A 125 -14.00 -9.54 4.61
C LEU A 125 -13.00 -9.65 5.77
N ILE A 126 -12.34 -8.54 6.14
CA ILE A 126 -11.37 -8.48 7.25
C ILE A 126 -12.04 -8.81 8.59
N ARG A 127 -13.29 -8.39 8.80
CA ARG A 127 -14.08 -8.77 9.99
C ARG A 127 -14.35 -10.27 10.06
N LYS A 128 -14.57 -10.90 8.91
CA LYS A 128 -15.01 -12.29 8.81
C LYS A 128 -13.84 -13.29 8.79
N TYR A 129 -12.67 -12.88 8.30
CA TYR A 129 -11.51 -13.74 8.08
C TYR A 129 -10.24 -13.14 8.69
N PRO A 130 -9.78 -13.64 9.86
CA PRO A 130 -8.58 -13.15 10.53
C PRO A 130 -7.30 -13.87 10.08
N GLN A 131 -7.20 -14.29 8.81
CA GLN A 131 -6.03 -15.03 8.33
C GLN A 131 -4.82 -14.08 8.21
N GLY A 132 -3.61 -14.52 8.56
CA GLY A 132 -2.40 -13.71 8.40
C GLY A 132 -1.63 -13.95 7.09
N THR A 133 -2.08 -14.88 6.24
CA THR A 133 -1.39 -15.26 5.00
C THR A 133 -2.35 -15.38 3.82
N GLY A 134 -1.89 -14.96 2.64
CA GLY A 134 -2.63 -15.01 1.39
C GLY A 134 -1.87 -15.81 0.33
N ASP A 135 -2.59 -16.68 -0.38
CA ASP A 135 -2.04 -17.47 -1.48
C ASP A 135 -2.13 -16.67 -2.79
N MET A 136 -0.98 -16.39 -3.41
CA MET A 136 -0.86 -15.74 -4.72
C MET A 136 -1.37 -16.71 -5.78
N GLY A 137 -2.69 -16.75 -5.93
CA GLY A 137 -3.35 -17.58 -6.93
C GLY A 137 -3.18 -17.03 -8.35
N MET A 138 -4.29 -16.64 -8.97
CA MET A 138 -4.28 -16.12 -10.33
C MET A 138 -3.94 -14.63 -10.32
N GLU A 139 -3.29 -14.17 -11.39
CA GLU A 139 -3.15 -12.74 -11.69
C GLU A 139 -4.52 -12.05 -11.68
N GLY A 140 -4.57 -10.81 -11.17
CA GLY A 140 -5.80 -10.07 -10.94
C GLY A 140 -6.52 -10.43 -9.63
N SER A 141 -6.02 -11.40 -8.85
CA SER A 141 -6.59 -11.69 -7.53
C SER A 141 -6.32 -10.54 -6.56
N TRP A 142 -7.38 -10.10 -5.89
CA TRP A 142 -7.30 -9.06 -4.87
C TRP A 142 -7.31 -9.64 -3.47
N PHE A 143 -6.63 -8.95 -2.56
CA PHE A 143 -6.51 -9.34 -1.16
C PHE A 143 -6.71 -8.12 -0.28
N CYS A 144 -7.76 -8.16 0.53
CA CYS A 144 -8.09 -7.14 1.51
C CYS A 144 -7.23 -7.32 2.75
N THR A 145 -6.62 -6.24 3.24
CA THR A 145 -5.71 -6.21 4.38
C THR A 145 -5.89 -4.92 5.19
N THR A 146 -5.11 -4.76 6.25
CA THR A 146 -5.04 -3.54 7.05
C THR A 146 -3.61 -3.03 7.09
N THR A 147 -3.47 -1.72 7.16
CA THR A 147 -2.17 -1.08 7.34
C THR A 147 -1.81 -0.89 8.81
N GLY A 148 -0.53 -0.63 9.10
CA GLY A 148 -0.03 -0.35 10.44
C GLY A 148 -0.54 0.97 11.03
N ALA A 149 -1.02 1.88 10.18
CA ALA A 149 -1.72 3.10 10.60
C ALA A 149 -3.21 2.86 10.91
N GLY A 150 -3.74 1.66 10.65
CA GLY A 150 -5.13 1.31 10.92
C GLY A 150 -6.11 1.68 9.81
N HIS A 151 -5.66 1.75 8.56
CA HIS A 151 -6.54 1.92 7.40
C HIS A 151 -6.87 0.58 6.75
N VAL A 152 -8.01 0.53 6.05
CA VAL A 152 -8.34 -0.58 5.13
C VAL A 152 -7.51 -0.43 3.87
N ALA A 153 -6.90 -1.53 3.45
CA ALA A 153 -6.14 -1.59 2.20
C ALA A 153 -6.49 -2.84 1.40
N ALA A 154 -6.11 -2.85 0.14
CA ALA A 154 -6.12 -4.04 -0.68
C ALA A 154 -4.92 -4.09 -1.60
N VAL A 155 -4.57 -5.31 -1.99
CA VAL A 155 -3.43 -5.61 -2.85
C VAL A 155 -3.90 -6.54 -3.96
N GLU A 156 -3.59 -6.21 -5.19
CA GLU A 156 -3.79 -7.05 -6.36
C GLU A 156 -2.47 -7.74 -6.72
N PHE A 157 -2.54 -9.03 -7.02
CA PHE A 157 -1.39 -9.73 -7.59
C PHE A 157 -1.36 -9.53 -9.12
N LEU A 158 -0.34 -8.84 -9.63
CA LEU A 158 -0.16 -8.53 -11.06
C LEU A 158 0.72 -9.56 -11.78
N GLY A 159 1.05 -10.68 -11.13
CA GLY A 159 1.83 -11.74 -11.74
C GLY A 159 3.33 -11.67 -11.45
N ARG A 160 4.09 -12.41 -12.26
CA ARG A 160 5.52 -12.65 -12.10
C ARG A 160 6.29 -11.71 -13.02
N ALA A 161 7.35 -11.06 -12.52
CA ALA A 161 8.29 -10.27 -13.32
C ALA A 161 9.56 -11.07 -13.62
N GLU A 162 10.58 -10.44 -14.22
CA GLU A 162 11.87 -11.09 -14.47
C GLU A 162 12.49 -11.65 -13.18
N GLY A 163 13.07 -12.85 -13.28
CA GLY A 163 13.64 -13.56 -12.14
C GLY A 163 12.59 -14.02 -11.12
N ALA A 164 12.94 -13.91 -9.83
CA ALA A 164 12.06 -14.32 -8.73
C ALA A 164 11.12 -13.19 -8.27
N GLN A 165 10.94 -12.12 -9.04
CA GLN A 165 10.17 -10.96 -8.60
C GLN A 165 8.66 -11.15 -8.81
N ARG A 166 7.86 -10.63 -7.88
CA ARG A 166 6.38 -10.59 -7.94
C ARG A 166 5.91 -9.15 -7.97
N ARG A 167 4.90 -8.86 -8.79
CA ARG A 167 4.36 -7.51 -8.96
C ARG A 167 2.99 -7.40 -8.29
N PHE A 168 2.74 -6.24 -7.71
CA PHE A 168 1.50 -5.95 -7.01
C PHE A 168 1.04 -4.53 -7.31
N HIS A 169 -0.27 -4.35 -7.32
CA HIS A 169 -0.92 -3.05 -7.24
C HIS A 169 -1.57 -2.93 -5.86
N PHE A 170 -1.63 -1.75 -5.28
CA PHE A 170 -2.30 -1.55 -3.98
C PHE A 170 -3.16 -0.31 -3.95
N ILE A 171 -4.14 -0.35 -3.04
CA ILE A 171 -5.01 0.77 -2.72
C ILE A 171 -5.15 0.84 -1.19
N VAL A 172 -5.03 2.03 -0.63
CA VAL A 172 -5.32 2.35 0.77
C VAL A 172 -6.45 3.37 0.79
N TRP A 173 -7.52 3.04 1.50
CA TRP A 173 -8.70 3.90 1.63
C TRP A 173 -8.67 4.68 2.94
N ASP A 174 -9.31 5.85 2.94
CA ASP A 174 -9.62 6.63 4.14
C ASP A 174 -10.81 6.00 4.88
N ALA A 175 -10.59 4.77 5.33
CA ALA A 175 -11.55 3.98 6.08
C ALA A 175 -10.81 3.28 7.23
N PRO A 176 -11.31 3.40 8.46
CA PRO A 176 -10.70 2.75 9.60
C PRO A 176 -10.81 1.23 9.46
N ALA A 177 -9.68 0.55 9.66
CA ALA A 177 -9.62 -0.89 9.75
C ALA A 177 -10.50 -1.37 10.91
N PRO A 178 -11.30 -2.44 10.71
CA PRO A 178 -12.08 -3.00 11.78
C PRO A 178 -11.17 -3.59 12.87
N THR A 179 -11.30 -3.07 14.08
CA THR A 179 -10.71 -3.67 15.28
C THR A 179 -11.58 -4.84 15.71
N GLY A 180 -11.01 -6.04 15.76
CA GLY A 180 -11.69 -7.26 16.22
C GLY A 180 -10.86 -7.98 17.26
#